data_AF-A0A6J0VU24-F1
#
_entry.id   AF-A0A6J0VU24-F1
#
_cell.length_a   1.000
_cell.length_b   1.000
_cell.length_c   1.000
_cell.angle_alpha   90.00
_cell.angle_beta   90.00
_cell.angle_gamma   90.00
#
_symmetry.space_group_name_H-M   'P 1'
#
loop_
_entity.id
_entity.type
_entity.pdbx_description
1 polymer ?
#
loop_
_entity_poly.entity_id
_entity_poly.type
_entity_poly.pdbx_seq_one_letter_code
_entity_poly.pdbx_strand_id
1 'polypeptide(L)'
;MKNSPSEIDPLENPDLACLQSIIFDEERSPEDQARTYKDEGNDYFKEKDYKKAVISYTEGLKKKCADPDLNAVLYTNRAAAQYYLGNFRSSLNDVMAARKLKPCHLKAIIRGASCHLELKNYVEAVKWCDEGLQIDATEKKLLDLRAKADKLKRTEQRDIRKAKLKEKKKQDQNEALLQAIKARNIKLVAEAPGEDEDSASEGLSELVLYGLSSENPCGTRLSVDDQGRLSWPVLFLYPEYAQSDLVSAFHEDSRFIDHLMVMFGETPSWDLEQKYFPDNLEVYFEDEDRAELYCVPPSSTLLQVLQHPRFFVKALTPTFLVCVGSSGFCRNYLRGKKVHQVK
;
A
#
# COMPACT_ATOMS: atom_id res chain seq x y z
N MET A 1 -24.97 -66.84 -22.64
CA MET A 1 -24.95 -65.37 -22.55
C MET A 1 -25.16 -64.84 -23.96
N LYS A 2 -26.13 -63.95 -24.18
CA LYS A 2 -26.34 -63.34 -25.50
C LYS A 2 -25.27 -62.27 -25.68
N ASN A 3 -24.47 -62.36 -26.74
CA ASN A 3 -23.49 -61.32 -27.07
C ASN A 3 -24.24 -60.03 -27.44
N SER A 4 -23.67 -58.89 -27.06
CA SER A 4 -24.19 -57.58 -27.45
C SER A 4 -24.23 -57.45 -28.98
N PRO A 5 -25.25 -56.80 -29.56
CA PRO A 5 -25.30 -56.50 -30.99
C PRO A 5 -24.11 -55.64 -31.39
N SER A 6 -23.41 -56.02 -32.47
CA SER A 6 -22.18 -55.36 -32.92
C SER A 6 -22.42 -54.00 -33.59
N GLU A 7 -23.61 -53.75 -34.12
CA GLU A 7 -23.98 -52.46 -34.76
C GLU A 7 -25.38 -52.05 -34.28
N ILE A 8 -25.46 -50.92 -33.56
CA ILE A 8 -26.70 -50.29 -33.13
C ILE A 8 -26.91 -49.04 -34.01
N ASP A 9 -28.07 -48.95 -34.67
CA ASP A 9 -28.41 -47.79 -35.50
C ASP A 9 -28.63 -46.54 -34.59
N PRO A 10 -27.81 -45.48 -34.73
CA PRO A 10 -27.90 -44.28 -33.89
C PRO A 10 -29.22 -43.51 -34.05
N LEU A 11 -29.96 -43.70 -35.15
CA LEU A 11 -31.23 -43.03 -35.41
C LEU A 11 -32.42 -43.71 -34.72
N GLU A 12 -32.36 -45.03 -34.56
CA GLU A 12 -33.44 -45.84 -33.97
C GLU A 12 -33.31 -45.93 -32.45
N ASN A 13 -32.09 -45.97 -31.90
CA ASN A 13 -31.85 -46.10 -30.45
C ASN A 13 -30.67 -45.22 -29.98
N PRO A 14 -30.87 -43.89 -29.85
CA PRO A 14 -29.81 -42.95 -29.53
C PRO A 14 -29.17 -43.19 -28.15
N ASP A 15 -29.96 -43.59 -27.15
CA ASP A 15 -29.46 -43.88 -25.80
C ASP A 15 -28.58 -45.14 -25.78
N LEU A 16 -28.93 -46.16 -26.56
CA LEU A 16 -28.19 -47.41 -26.64
C LEU A 16 -26.89 -47.25 -27.43
N ALA A 17 -26.92 -46.44 -28.49
CA ALA A 17 -25.72 -46.04 -29.24
C ALA A 17 -24.78 -45.16 -28.38
N CYS A 18 -25.33 -44.27 -27.55
CA CYS A 18 -24.58 -43.48 -26.57
C CYS A 18 -23.90 -44.39 -25.53
N LEU A 19 -24.63 -45.31 -24.92
CA LEU A 19 -24.07 -46.30 -23.98
C LEU A 19 -23.02 -47.19 -24.63
N GLN A 20 -23.23 -47.62 -25.88
CA GLN A 20 -22.23 -48.36 -26.64
C GLN A 20 -20.98 -47.52 -26.84
N SER A 21 -21.09 -46.25 -27.28
CA SER A 21 -19.93 -45.37 -27.46
C SER A 21 -19.14 -45.15 -26.17
N ILE A 22 -19.80 -45.06 -25.02
CA ILE A 22 -19.18 -44.93 -23.70
C ILE A 22 -18.41 -46.22 -23.33
N ILE A 23 -19.00 -47.40 -23.57
CA ILE A 23 -18.37 -48.69 -23.30
C ILE A 23 -17.13 -48.90 -24.18
N PHE A 24 -17.24 -48.59 -25.49
CA PHE A 24 -16.10 -48.67 -26.41
C PHE A 24 -15.00 -47.65 -26.09
N ASP A 25 -15.33 -46.49 -25.53
CA ASP A 25 -14.35 -45.52 -25.03
C ASP A 25 -13.64 -45.99 -23.75
N GLU A 26 -14.32 -46.73 -22.87
CA GLU A 26 -13.71 -47.35 -21.69
C GLU A 26 -12.76 -48.51 -22.05
N GLU A 27 -13.01 -49.20 -23.18
CA GLU A 27 -12.13 -50.25 -23.72
C GLU A 27 -10.88 -49.72 -24.45
N ARG A 28 -10.83 -48.41 -24.77
CA ARG A 28 -9.64 -47.78 -25.41
C ARG A 28 -8.48 -47.66 -24.44
N SER A 29 -7.25 -47.76 -24.96
CA SER A 29 -6.03 -47.54 -24.16
C SER A 29 -6.07 -46.17 -23.48
N PRO A 30 -5.56 -46.02 -22.24
CA PRO A 30 -5.47 -44.72 -21.57
C PRO A 30 -4.78 -43.63 -22.40
N GLU A 31 -3.83 -44.02 -23.26
CA GLU A 31 -3.14 -43.16 -24.22
C GLU A 31 -4.09 -42.62 -25.30
N ASP A 32 -4.97 -43.46 -25.85
CA ASP A 32 -5.92 -43.06 -26.89
C ASP A 32 -7.01 -42.16 -26.30
N GLN A 33 -7.50 -42.49 -25.11
CA GLN A 33 -8.43 -41.61 -24.38
C GLN A 33 -7.77 -40.24 -24.11
N ALA A 34 -6.52 -40.21 -23.66
CA ALA A 34 -5.78 -38.96 -23.45
C ALA A 34 -5.57 -38.16 -24.75
N ARG A 35 -5.39 -38.84 -25.90
CA ARG A 35 -5.30 -38.18 -27.22
C ARG A 35 -6.62 -37.55 -27.63
N THR A 36 -7.75 -38.24 -27.43
CA THR A 36 -9.09 -37.68 -27.70
C THR A 36 -9.31 -36.40 -26.90
N TYR A 37 -9.07 -36.41 -25.59
CA TYR A 37 -9.21 -35.21 -24.74
C TYR A 37 -8.23 -34.09 -25.13
N LYS A 38 -7.02 -34.44 -25.58
CA LYS A 38 -6.05 -33.47 -26.11
C LYS A 38 -6.59 -32.80 -27.37
N ASP A 39 -7.22 -33.54 -28.27
CA ASP A 39 -7.78 -33.00 -29.52
C ASP A 39 -9.04 -32.17 -29.25
N GLU A 40 -9.96 -32.63 -28.39
CA GLU A 40 -11.10 -31.82 -27.91
C GLU A 40 -10.66 -30.51 -27.27
N GLY A 41 -9.65 -30.57 -26.38
CA GLY A 41 -9.10 -29.39 -25.75
C GLY A 41 -8.49 -28.41 -26.76
N ASN A 42 -7.88 -28.92 -27.84
CA ASN A 42 -7.36 -28.08 -28.92
C ASN A 42 -8.47 -27.40 -29.72
N ASP A 43 -9.61 -28.06 -29.91
CA ASP A 43 -10.75 -27.46 -30.61
C ASP A 43 -11.39 -26.35 -29.77
N TYR A 44 -11.63 -26.59 -28.48
CA TYR A 44 -12.05 -25.53 -27.56
C TYR A 44 -11.04 -24.36 -27.50
N PHE A 45 -9.75 -24.66 -27.57
CA PHE A 45 -8.72 -23.64 -27.60
C PHE A 45 -8.77 -22.79 -28.88
N LYS A 46 -9.04 -23.39 -30.05
CA LYS A 46 -9.23 -22.66 -31.31
C LYS A 46 -10.48 -21.77 -31.24
N GLU A 47 -11.54 -22.24 -30.59
CA GLU A 47 -12.77 -21.48 -30.33
C GLU A 47 -12.60 -20.38 -29.27
N LYS A 48 -11.40 -20.29 -28.64
CA LYS A 48 -11.08 -19.39 -27.52
C LYS A 48 -11.89 -19.65 -26.25
N ASP A 49 -12.58 -20.80 -26.15
CA ASP A 49 -13.18 -21.27 -24.91
C ASP A 49 -12.10 -21.93 -24.03
N TYR A 50 -11.24 -21.09 -23.45
CA TYR A 50 -10.11 -21.56 -22.66
C TYR A 50 -10.55 -22.30 -21.38
N LYS A 51 -11.75 -22.04 -20.86
CA LYS A 51 -12.27 -22.74 -19.67
C LYS A 51 -12.56 -24.19 -19.99
N LYS A 52 -13.27 -24.47 -21.09
CA LYS A 52 -13.52 -25.84 -21.54
C LYS A 52 -12.24 -26.54 -21.96
N ALA A 53 -11.33 -25.83 -22.63
CA ALA A 53 -10.02 -26.39 -22.99
C ALA A 53 -9.24 -26.88 -21.75
N VAL A 54 -9.21 -26.09 -20.66
CA VAL A 54 -8.59 -26.51 -19.40
C VAL A 54 -9.22 -27.79 -18.83
N ILE A 55 -10.55 -27.90 -18.88
CA ILE A 55 -11.27 -29.08 -18.39
C ILE A 55 -10.88 -30.30 -19.23
N SER A 56 -10.99 -30.24 -20.56
CA SER A 56 -10.62 -31.33 -21.46
C SER A 56 -9.17 -31.79 -21.25
N TYR A 57 -8.19 -30.87 -21.20
CA TYR A 57 -6.81 -31.26 -20.93
C TYR A 57 -6.62 -31.88 -19.53
N THR A 58 -7.40 -31.46 -18.54
CA THR A 58 -7.36 -32.03 -17.18
C THR A 58 -7.92 -33.45 -17.16
N GLU A 59 -9.01 -33.72 -17.88
CA GLU A 59 -9.52 -35.09 -18.05
C GLU A 59 -8.51 -35.98 -18.78
N GLY A 60 -7.85 -35.46 -19.83
CA GLY A 60 -6.75 -36.17 -20.50
C GLY A 60 -5.61 -36.55 -19.55
N LEU A 61 -5.19 -35.63 -18.66
CA LEU A 61 -4.15 -35.90 -17.65
C LEU A 61 -4.61 -36.91 -16.58
N LYS A 62 -5.91 -36.96 -16.25
CA LYS A 62 -6.46 -37.93 -15.28
C LYS A 62 -6.42 -39.37 -15.78
N LYS A 63 -6.35 -39.59 -17.10
CA LYS A 63 -6.21 -40.94 -17.67
C LYS A 63 -4.87 -41.61 -17.35
N LYS A 64 -3.89 -40.86 -16.81
CA LYS A 64 -2.58 -41.37 -16.37
C LYS A 64 -1.88 -42.21 -17.45
N CYS A 65 -1.85 -41.70 -18.69
CA CYS A 65 -1.14 -42.36 -19.78
C CYS A 65 0.35 -42.52 -19.42
N ALA A 66 0.97 -43.62 -19.87
CA ALA A 66 2.37 -43.90 -19.59
C ALA A 66 3.34 -43.08 -20.47
N ASP A 67 2.82 -42.43 -21.52
CA ASP A 67 3.58 -41.64 -22.49
C ASP A 67 3.97 -40.25 -21.89
N PRO A 68 5.26 -40.03 -21.58
CA PRO A 68 5.72 -38.75 -21.01
C PRO A 68 5.63 -37.59 -22.01
N ASP A 69 5.73 -37.85 -23.32
CA ASP A 69 5.64 -36.81 -24.34
C ASP A 69 4.20 -36.31 -24.48
N LEU A 70 3.21 -37.22 -24.49
CA LEU A 70 1.80 -36.87 -24.51
C LEU A 70 1.41 -36.07 -23.26
N ASN A 71 1.85 -36.50 -22.08
CA ASN A 71 1.64 -35.78 -20.83
C ASN A 71 2.28 -34.39 -20.85
N ALA A 72 3.53 -34.25 -21.34
CA ALA A 72 4.19 -32.96 -21.47
C ALA A 72 3.43 -31.99 -22.38
N VAL A 73 2.86 -32.49 -23.48
CA VAL A 73 2.01 -31.70 -24.40
C VAL A 73 0.70 -31.29 -23.71
N LEU A 74 0.01 -32.20 -23.03
CA LEU A 74 -1.22 -31.91 -22.28
C LEU A 74 -0.99 -30.83 -21.23
N TYR A 75 0.07 -30.94 -20.42
CA TYR A 75 0.45 -29.90 -19.46
C TYR A 75 0.75 -28.57 -20.15
N THR A 76 1.46 -28.57 -21.28
CA THR A 76 1.81 -27.32 -22.00
C THR A 76 0.59 -26.65 -22.63
N ASN A 77 -0.35 -27.43 -23.15
CA ASN A 77 -1.59 -26.92 -23.73
C ASN A 77 -2.53 -26.40 -22.64
N ARG A 78 -2.65 -27.11 -21.51
CA ARG A 78 -3.38 -26.62 -20.34
C ARG A 78 -2.76 -25.33 -19.80
N ALA A 79 -1.43 -25.27 -19.72
CA ALA A 79 -0.72 -24.04 -19.34
C ALA A 79 -1.05 -22.87 -20.27
N ALA A 80 -1.12 -23.11 -21.58
CA ALA A 80 -1.49 -22.08 -22.55
C ALA A 80 -2.92 -21.57 -22.31
N ALA A 81 -3.88 -22.48 -22.07
CA ALA A 81 -5.26 -22.10 -21.78
C ALA A 81 -5.36 -21.30 -20.46
N GLN A 82 -4.66 -21.75 -19.41
CA GLN A 82 -4.56 -21.03 -18.14
C GLN A 82 -3.93 -19.64 -18.29
N TYR A 83 -2.93 -19.50 -19.16
CA TYR A 83 -2.29 -18.21 -19.44
C TYR A 83 -3.28 -17.23 -20.06
N TYR A 84 -4.07 -17.65 -21.04
CA TYR A 84 -5.08 -16.78 -21.67
C TYR A 84 -6.25 -16.45 -20.74
N LEU A 85 -6.49 -17.26 -19.70
CA LEU A 85 -7.41 -16.95 -18.61
C LEU A 85 -6.83 -15.97 -17.57
N GLY A 86 -5.55 -15.60 -17.66
CA GLY A 86 -4.87 -14.77 -16.65
C GLY A 86 -4.39 -15.54 -15.42
N ASN A 87 -4.52 -16.87 -15.40
CA ASN A 87 -4.11 -17.72 -14.29
C ASN A 87 -2.62 -18.07 -14.39
N PHE A 88 -1.76 -17.05 -14.28
CA PHE A 88 -0.31 -17.19 -14.54
C PHE A 88 0.40 -18.15 -13.58
N ARG A 89 -0.02 -18.22 -12.31
CA ARG A 89 0.55 -19.17 -11.33
C ARG A 89 0.21 -20.62 -11.67
N SER A 90 -1.04 -20.88 -12.04
CA SER A 90 -1.48 -22.22 -12.47
C SER A 90 -0.79 -22.63 -13.78
N SER A 91 -0.68 -21.69 -14.72
CA SER A 91 0.07 -21.90 -15.97
C SER A 91 1.54 -22.23 -15.70
N LEU A 92 2.19 -21.55 -14.75
CA LEU A 92 3.57 -21.82 -14.38
C LEU A 92 3.73 -23.22 -13.75
N ASN A 93 2.81 -23.64 -12.89
CA ASN A 93 2.82 -24.99 -12.32
C ASN A 93 2.73 -26.07 -13.41
N ASP A 94 1.86 -25.87 -14.39
CA ASP A 94 1.70 -26.78 -15.53
C ASP A 94 2.96 -26.81 -16.40
N VAL A 95 3.58 -25.65 -16.67
CA VAL A 95 4.86 -25.57 -17.40
C VAL A 95 5.99 -26.27 -16.63
N MET A 96 6.06 -26.11 -15.31
CA MET A 96 7.06 -26.80 -14.49
C MET A 96 6.86 -28.33 -14.52
N ALA A 97 5.61 -28.80 -14.50
CA ALA A 97 5.29 -30.22 -14.67
C ALA A 97 5.70 -30.73 -16.06
N ALA A 98 5.37 -29.98 -17.12
CA ALA A 98 5.80 -30.30 -18.48
C ALA A 98 7.33 -30.36 -18.62
N ARG A 99 8.05 -29.41 -17.99
CA ARG A 99 9.51 -29.36 -18.01
C ARG A 99 10.16 -30.53 -17.27
N LYS A 100 9.54 -31.02 -16.17
CA LYS A 100 10.01 -32.22 -15.47
C LYS A 100 9.93 -33.47 -16.35
N LEU A 101 8.88 -33.58 -17.17
CA LEU A 101 8.71 -34.70 -18.11
C LEU A 101 9.61 -34.56 -19.33
N LYS A 102 9.70 -33.35 -19.88
CA LYS A 102 10.49 -33.04 -21.08
C LYS A 102 11.27 -31.73 -20.88
N PRO A 103 12.52 -31.81 -20.38
CA PRO A 103 13.34 -30.62 -20.11
C PRO A 103 13.58 -29.74 -21.34
N CYS A 104 13.71 -30.34 -22.52
CA CYS A 104 13.97 -29.63 -23.78
C CYS A 104 12.68 -29.12 -24.47
N HIS A 105 11.53 -29.09 -23.79
CA HIS A 105 10.27 -28.68 -24.40
C HIS A 105 10.16 -27.15 -24.56
N LEU A 106 10.62 -26.65 -25.71
CA LEU A 106 10.73 -25.21 -25.98
C LEU A 106 9.42 -24.42 -25.79
N LYS A 107 8.26 -24.97 -26.19
CA LYS A 107 6.95 -24.31 -26.00
C LYS A 107 6.61 -24.10 -24.53
N ALA A 108 6.93 -25.05 -23.66
CA ALA A 108 6.77 -24.91 -22.22
C ALA A 108 7.71 -23.84 -21.68
N ILE A 109 8.99 -23.84 -22.11
CA ILE A 109 9.97 -22.83 -21.66
C ILE A 109 9.54 -21.41 -22.03
N ILE A 110 9.12 -21.19 -23.28
CA ILE A 110 8.58 -19.90 -23.74
C ILE A 110 7.39 -19.49 -22.87
N ARG A 111 6.45 -20.41 -22.59
CA ARG A 111 5.29 -20.13 -21.75
C ARG A 111 5.70 -19.78 -20.32
N GLY A 112 6.67 -20.49 -19.74
CA GLY A 112 7.20 -20.23 -18.41
C GLY A 112 7.85 -18.84 -18.30
N ALA A 113 8.68 -18.48 -19.28
CA ALA A 113 9.26 -17.14 -19.38
C ALA A 113 8.17 -16.05 -19.45
N SER A 114 7.14 -16.25 -20.29
CA SER A 114 5.99 -15.34 -20.35
C SER A 114 5.24 -15.24 -19.01
N CYS A 115 5.01 -16.36 -18.31
CA CYS A 115 4.35 -16.35 -17.00
C CYS A 115 5.16 -15.57 -15.97
N HIS A 116 6.47 -15.77 -15.92
CA HIS A 116 7.35 -15.01 -15.02
C HIS A 116 7.33 -13.52 -15.34
N LEU A 117 7.24 -13.14 -16.61
CA LEU A 117 7.14 -11.75 -17.03
C LEU A 117 5.83 -11.10 -16.55
N GLU A 118 4.69 -11.78 -16.73
CA GLU A 118 3.38 -11.30 -16.25
C GLU A 118 3.30 -11.25 -14.72
N LEU A 119 3.97 -12.19 -14.03
CA LEU A 119 4.12 -12.20 -12.57
C LEU A 119 5.15 -11.18 -12.06
N LYS A 120 5.76 -10.37 -12.93
CA LYS A 120 6.83 -9.40 -12.62
C LYS A 120 8.08 -10.02 -11.98
N ASN A 121 8.26 -11.33 -12.13
CA ASN A 121 9.44 -12.06 -11.68
C ASN A 121 10.54 -11.98 -12.77
N TYR A 122 11.04 -10.78 -13.06
CA TYR A 122 11.90 -10.54 -14.21
C TYR A 122 13.24 -11.30 -14.16
N VAL A 123 13.77 -11.54 -12.96
CA VAL A 123 15.01 -12.32 -12.77
C VAL A 123 14.82 -13.76 -13.26
N GLU A 124 13.71 -14.39 -12.87
CA GLU A 124 13.38 -15.74 -13.31
C GLU A 124 12.99 -15.76 -14.79
N ALA A 125 12.27 -14.76 -15.29
CA ALA A 125 11.94 -14.67 -16.71
C ALA A 125 13.21 -14.68 -17.61
N VAL A 126 14.26 -13.96 -17.21
CA VAL A 126 15.56 -13.97 -17.92
C VAL A 126 16.21 -15.36 -17.86
N LYS A 127 16.24 -16.00 -16.70
CA LYS A 127 16.80 -17.36 -16.56
C LYS A 127 16.09 -18.37 -17.47
N TRP A 128 14.76 -18.35 -17.50
CA TRP A 128 13.98 -19.22 -18.37
C TRP A 128 14.25 -18.95 -19.86
N CYS A 129 14.46 -17.68 -20.24
CA CYS A 129 14.86 -17.35 -21.61
C CYS A 129 16.27 -17.85 -21.92
N ASP A 130 17.23 -17.67 -21.01
CA ASP A 130 18.61 -18.13 -21.19
C ASP A 130 18.67 -19.67 -21.33
N GLU A 131 17.94 -20.41 -20.50
CA GLU A 131 17.80 -21.88 -20.61
C GLU A 131 17.19 -22.30 -21.96
N GLY A 132 16.16 -21.60 -22.43
CA GLY A 132 15.54 -21.91 -23.71
C GLY A 132 16.44 -21.59 -24.91
N LEU A 133 17.24 -20.52 -24.82
CA LEU A 133 18.21 -20.13 -25.85
C LEU A 133 19.43 -21.05 -25.90
N GLN A 134 19.73 -21.79 -24.83
CA GLN A 134 20.71 -22.89 -24.87
C GLN A 134 20.22 -24.06 -25.72
N ILE A 135 18.90 -24.26 -25.83
CA ILE A 135 18.30 -25.32 -26.66
C ILE A 135 18.17 -24.84 -28.11
N ASP A 136 17.62 -23.64 -28.31
CA ASP A 136 17.50 -22.99 -29.62
C ASP A 136 17.88 -21.51 -29.52
N ALA A 137 19.12 -21.21 -29.93
CA ALA A 137 19.68 -19.87 -29.91
C ALA A 137 18.99 -18.89 -30.88
N THR A 138 18.23 -19.39 -31.85
CA THR A 138 17.57 -18.60 -32.90
C THR A 138 16.08 -18.36 -32.64
N GLU A 139 15.53 -18.89 -31.54
CA GLU A 139 14.12 -18.73 -31.20
C GLU A 139 13.79 -17.26 -30.88
N LYS A 140 13.19 -16.60 -31.88
CA LYS A 140 12.83 -15.18 -31.85
C LYS A 140 11.98 -14.80 -30.63
N LYS A 141 11.02 -15.64 -30.24
CA LYS A 141 10.14 -15.33 -29.09
C LYS A 141 10.92 -15.22 -27.79
N LEU A 142 11.92 -16.08 -27.59
CA LEU A 142 12.75 -16.04 -26.39
C LEU A 142 13.68 -14.82 -26.40
N LEU A 143 14.26 -14.46 -27.55
CA LEU A 143 15.06 -13.25 -27.68
C LEU A 143 14.25 -11.99 -27.33
N ASP A 144 13.02 -11.88 -27.87
CA ASP A 144 12.12 -10.76 -27.60
C ASP A 144 11.68 -10.72 -26.12
N LEU A 145 11.31 -11.87 -25.53
CA LEU A 145 10.95 -11.97 -24.12
C LEU A 145 12.10 -11.61 -23.19
N ARG A 146 13.31 -12.08 -23.51
CA ARG A 146 14.53 -11.77 -22.75
C ARG A 146 14.84 -10.29 -22.76
N ALA A 147 14.82 -9.65 -23.94
CA ALA A 147 15.03 -8.22 -24.08
C ALA A 147 13.99 -7.41 -23.29
N LYS A 148 12.72 -7.83 -23.34
CA LYS A 148 11.63 -7.21 -22.56
C LYS A 148 11.86 -7.39 -21.05
N ALA A 149 12.21 -8.59 -20.59
CA ALA A 149 12.46 -8.88 -19.19
C ALA A 149 13.66 -8.09 -18.65
N ASP A 150 14.76 -8.00 -19.40
CA ASP A 150 15.93 -7.20 -19.03
C ASP A 150 15.60 -5.71 -18.91
N LYS A 151 14.82 -5.16 -19.84
CA LYS A 151 14.37 -3.75 -19.80
C LYS A 151 13.51 -3.49 -18.56
N LEU A 152 12.56 -4.37 -18.25
CA LEU A 152 11.68 -4.24 -17.09
C LEU A 152 12.45 -4.39 -15.77
N LYS A 153 13.35 -5.37 -15.68
CA LYS A 153 14.26 -5.57 -14.53
C LYS A 153 15.08 -4.32 -14.23
N ARG A 154 15.68 -3.69 -15.25
CA ARG A 154 16.46 -2.44 -15.07
C ARG A 154 15.58 -1.29 -14.59
N THR A 155 14.36 -1.20 -15.11
CA THR A 155 13.38 -0.18 -14.72
C THR A 155 12.97 -0.34 -13.26
N GLU A 156 12.61 -1.56 -12.85
CA GLU A 156 12.26 -1.88 -11.47
C GLU A 156 13.41 -1.60 -10.50
N GLN A 157 14.64 -2.01 -10.83
CA GLN A 157 15.81 -1.74 -10.00
C GLN A 157 16.06 -0.23 -9.84
N ARG A 158 15.88 0.56 -10.91
CA ARG A 158 15.99 2.02 -10.86
C ARG A 158 14.92 2.61 -9.94
N ASP A 159 13.68 2.17 -10.07
CA ASP A 159 12.56 2.70 -9.31
C ASP A 159 12.68 2.34 -7.83
N ILE A 160 13.15 1.12 -7.50
CA ILE A 160 13.50 0.70 -6.13
C ILE A 160 14.62 1.58 -5.56
N ARG A 161 15.69 1.85 -6.33
CA ARG A 161 16.78 2.74 -5.88
C ARG A 161 16.28 4.15 -5.61
N LYS A 162 15.43 4.70 -6.49
CA LYS A 162 14.83 6.02 -6.33
C LYS A 162 13.93 6.09 -5.10
N ALA A 163 13.11 5.05 -4.86
CA ALA A 163 12.26 4.94 -3.69
C ALA A 163 13.08 4.87 -2.39
N LYS A 164 14.12 4.03 -2.35
CA LYS A 164 15.03 3.93 -1.19
C LYS A 164 15.73 5.26 -0.89
N LEU A 165 16.18 5.98 -1.92
CA LEU A 165 16.81 7.29 -1.74
C LEU A 165 15.82 8.33 -1.20
N LYS A 166 14.58 8.35 -1.71
CA LYS A 166 13.52 9.25 -1.23
C LYS A 166 13.16 8.95 0.21
N GLU A 167 13.05 7.67 0.57
CA GLU A 167 12.75 7.23 1.94
C GLU A 167 13.87 7.62 2.89
N LYS A 168 15.13 7.33 2.53
CA LYS A 168 16.29 7.73 3.33
C LYS A 168 16.32 9.25 3.55
N LYS A 169 16.10 10.06 2.51
CA LYS A 169 16.04 11.52 2.65
C LYS A 169 14.94 11.96 3.62
N LYS A 170 13.78 11.30 3.61
CA LYS A 170 12.67 11.58 4.54
C LYS A 170 13.05 11.20 5.98
N GLN A 171 13.72 10.07 6.17
CA GLN A 171 14.25 9.63 7.46
C GLN A 171 15.29 10.62 8.00
N ASP A 172 16.30 10.97 7.19
CA ASP A 172 17.33 11.95 7.57
C ASP A 172 16.69 13.31 7.96
N GLN A 173 15.65 13.75 7.22
CA GLN A 173 14.89 14.97 7.55
C GLN A 173 14.13 14.86 8.89
N ASN A 174 13.49 13.72 9.16
CA ASN A 174 12.77 13.49 10.41
C ASN A 174 13.70 13.43 11.61
N GLU A 175 14.86 12.80 11.45
CA GLU A 175 15.89 12.76 12.49
C GLU A 175 16.42 14.15 12.79
N ALA A 176 16.69 14.97 11.77
CA ALA A 176 17.09 16.36 11.94
C ALA A 176 16.02 17.19 12.67
N LEU A 177 14.74 17.00 12.33
CA LEU A 177 13.61 17.64 13.03
C LEU A 177 13.58 17.22 14.50
N LEU A 178 13.68 15.93 14.79
CA LEU A 178 13.67 15.41 16.15
C LEU A 178 14.84 15.95 16.99
N GLN A 179 16.03 16.03 16.40
CA GLN A 179 17.20 16.65 17.04
C GLN A 179 16.97 18.13 17.32
N ALA A 180 16.39 18.87 16.38
CA ALA A 180 16.08 20.29 16.55
C ALA A 180 15.07 20.55 17.68
N ILE A 181 14.04 19.70 17.82
CA ILE A 181 13.07 19.74 18.92
C ILE A 181 13.76 19.46 20.26
N LYS A 182 14.57 18.39 20.32
CA LYS A 182 15.31 18.00 21.53
C LYS A 182 16.28 19.09 21.97
N ALA A 183 17.02 19.69 21.04
CA ALA A 183 17.96 20.79 21.33
C ALA A 183 17.28 22.02 21.93
N ARG A 184 15.99 22.22 21.62
CA ARG A 184 15.17 23.31 22.15
C ARG A 184 14.44 22.97 23.44
N ASN A 185 14.61 21.78 24.00
CA ASN A 185 13.92 21.31 25.21
C ASN A 185 12.39 21.32 25.11
N ILE A 186 11.85 21.15 23.89
CA ILE A 186 10.40 21.10 23.66
C ILE A 186 9.89 19.70 24.04
N LYS A 187 8.81 19.65 24.83
CA LYS A 187 8.21 18.41 25.30
C LYS A 187 7.12 17.95 24.35
N LEU A 188 7.23 16.71 23.88
CA LEU A 188 6.22 16.08 23.03
C LEU A 188 5.45 15.04 23.84
N VAL A 189 4.13 14.97 23.62
CA VAL A 189 3.27 13.89 24.11
C VAL A 189 3.04 12.93 22.97
N ALA A 190 3.44 11.68 23.14
CA ALA A 190 2.96 10.59 22.30
C ALA A 190 1.63 10.10 22.88
N GLU A 191 0.58 10.09 22.08
CA GLU A 191 -0.60 9.30 22.40
C GLU A 191 -0.21 7.83 22.23
N ALA A 192 0.13 7.16 23.33
CA ALA A 192 0.40 5.73 23.33
C ALA A 192 -0.91 4.96 23.14
N PRO A 193 -0.99 4.02 22.18
CA PRO A 193 -2.10 3.07 22.15
C PRO A 193 -1.82 1.95 23.16
N GLY A 194 -2.40 2.07 24.36
CA GLY A 194 -2.48 0.96 25.32
C GLY A 194 -1.19 0.63 26.09
N GLU A 195 -1.40 0.22 27.33
CA GLU A 195 -0.43 -0.10 28.38
C GLU A 195 0.60 -1.17 27.95
N ASP A 196 1.89 -0.84 28.08
CA ASP A 196 2.98 -1.77 28.44
C ASP A 196 4.24 -0.94 28.77
N GLU A 197 4.55 -0.79 30.07
CA GLU A 197 5.52 0.20 30.60
C GLU A 197 7.01 -0.17 30.46
N ASP A 198 7.38 -1.34 29.94
CA ASP A 198 8.78 -1.79 30.00
C ASP A 198 9.62 -1.59 28.71
N SER A 199 9.08 -0.92 27.68
CA SER A 199 9.81 -0.65 26.41
C SER A 199 9.64 0.79 25.89
N ALA A 200 9.28 1.72 26.78
CA ALA A 200 8.73 3.02 26.39
C ALA A 200 9.73 3.98 25.68
N SER A 201 11.04 3.91 25.94
CA SER A 201 11.98 4.93 25.44
C SER A 201 12.32 4.80 23.95
N GLU A 202 12.41 3.58 23.42
CA GLU A 202 12.56 3.32 21.98
C GLU A 202 11.23 3.54 21.24
N GLY A 203 10.11 3.07 21.81
CA GLY A 203 8.77 3.21 21.22
C GLY A 203 8.26 4.66 21.14
N LEU A 204 8.58 5.51 22.13
CA LEU A 204 8.27 6.95 22.09
C LEU A 204 8.97 7.67 20.94
N SER A 205 10.23 7.31 20.67
CA SER A 205 10.97 7.90 19.55
C SER A 205 10.38 7.44 18.21
N GLU A 206 10.01 6.16 18.09
CA GLU A 206 9.41 5.59 16.88
C GLU A 206 8.00 6.17 16.58
N LEU A 207 7.15 6.35 17.61
CA LEU A 207 5.84 6.99 17.48
C LEU A 207 5.93 8.46 17.08
N VAL A 208 6.89 9.20 17.64
CA VAL A 208 7.16 10.59 17.25
C VAL A 208 7.70 10.68 15.81
N LEU A 209 8.59 9.75 15.43
CA LEU A 209 9.09 9.63 14.05
C LEU A 209 7.96 9.28 13.06
N TYR A 210 7.01 8.45 13.46
CA TYR A 210 5.82 8.14 12.67
C TYR A 210 4.90 9.37 12.53
N GLY A 211 4.68 10.12 13.61
CA GLY A 211 3.96 11.40 13.59
C GLY A 211 4.61 12.46 12.71
N LEU A 212 5.95 12.55 12.70
CA LEU A 212 6.72 13.42 11.81
C LEU A 212 6.67 12.96 10.34
N SER A 213 6.36 11.67 10.12
CA SER A 213 6.27 11.04 8.80
C SER A 213 4.89 11.15 8.15
N SER A 214 3.84 11.30 8.96
CA SER A 214 2.47 11.53 8.51
C SER A 214 2.22 13.02 8.31
N GLU A 215 1.35 13.37 7.36
CA GLU A 215 0.69 14.68 7.41
C GLU A 215 -0.13 14.73 8.71
N ASN A 216 -0.12 15.87 9.41
CA ASN A 216 -1.02 16.05 10.55
C ASN A 216 -2.48 16.00 10.06
N PRO A 217 -3.49 15.89 10.95
CA PRO A 217 -4.90 15.85 10.55
C PRO A 217 -5.36 17.01 9.66
N CYS A 218 -4.58 18.09 9.60
CA CYS A 218 -4.83 19.27 8.81
C CYS A 218 -3.90 19.44 7.58
N GLY A 219 -3.16 18.41 7.16
CA GLY A 219 -2.34 18.44 5.94
C GLY A 219 -1.09 19.33 6.00
N THR A 220 -0.65 19.75 7.19
CA THR A 220 0.50 20.63 7.41
C THR A 220 1.59 19.92 8.21
N ARG A 221 2.85 20.38 8.08
CA ARG A 221 4.01 19.67 8.64
C ARG A 221 4.98 20.63 9.30
N LEU A 222 5.52 20.21 10.44
CA LEU A 222 6.69 20.82 11.05
C LEU A 222 7.84 20.89 10.03
N SER A 223 8.42 22.06 9.88
CA SER A 223 9.51 22.30 8.94
C SER A 223 10.68 23.02 9.63
N VAL A 224 11.86 22.86 9.03
CA VAL A 224 13.10 23.53 9.45
C VAL A 224 13.55 24.42 8.30
N ASP A 225 13.86 25.68 8.60
CA ASP A 225 14.45 26.62 7.64
C ASP A 225 15.95 26.35 7.41
N ASP A 226 16.57 27.06 6.46
CA ASP A 226 18.00 26.92 6.16
C ASP A 226 18.92 27.32 7.33
N GLN A 227 18.40 28.03 8.33
CA GLN A 227 19.11 28.47 9.53
C GLN A 227 18.91 27.50 10.70
N GLY A 228 18.18 26.40 10.51
CA GLY A 228 17.92 25.41 11.53
C GLY A 228 16.77 25.77 12.48
N ARG A 229 15.93 26.75 12.14
CA ARG A 229 14.79 27.23 12.94
C ARG A 229 13.50 26.52 12.57
N LEU A 230 12.69 26.22 13.58
CA LEU A 230 11.45 25.45 13.42
C LEU A 230 10.27 26.35 13.04
N SER A 231 9.41 25.83 12.16
CA SER A 231 8.09 26.38 11.89
C SER A 231 7.01 25.34 12.13
N TRP A 232 6.14 25.61 13.08
CA TRP A 232 5.13 24.67 13.59
C TRP A 232 3.76 24.92 12.97
N PRO A 233 2.98 23.88 12.68
CA PRO A 233 1.53 24.06 12.52
C PRO A 233 0.93 24.36 13.90
N VAL A 234 0.25 25.49 14.06
CA VAL A 234 -0.30 25.94 15.34
C VAL A 234 -1.81 26.09 15.23
N LEU A 235 -2.52 25.51 16.20
CA LEU A 235 -3.98 25.57 16.28
C LEU A 235 -4.42 26.61 17.31
N PHE A 236 -5.21 27.58 16.88
CA PHE A 236 -5.91 28.51 17.75
C PHE A 236 -7.36 28.06 17.92
N LEU A 237 -7.81 27.96 19.17
CA LEU A 237 -9.16 27.58 19.53
C LEU A 237 -9.90 28.77 20.12
N TYR A 238 -11.13 29.00 19.67
CA TYR A 238 -12.02 30.05 20.13
C TYR A 238 -13.21 29.42 20.84
N PRO A 239 -13.07 29.05 22.13
CA PRO A 239 -14.06 28.26 22.84
C PRO A 239 -15.41 28.99 23.02
N GLU A 240 -15.44 30.33 22.94
CA GLU A 240 -16.68 31.11 23.01
C GLU A 240 -17.67 30.78 21.89
N TYR A 241 -17.13 30.51 20.69
CA TYR A 241 -17.91 30.25 19.48
C TYR A 241 -17.71 28.83 18.92
N ALA A 242 -16.96 27.99 19.64
CA ALA A 242 -16.52 26.67 19.18
C ALA A 242 -15.87 26.71 17.78
N GLN A 243 -15.08 27.75 17.51
CA GLN A 243 -14.34 27.94 16.27
C GLN A 243 -12.87 27.61 16.47
N SER A 244 -12.15 27.41 15.37
CA SER A 244 -10.70 27.20 15.38
C SER A 244 -10.06 27.67 14.09
N ASP A 245 -8.84 28.18 14.18
CA ASP A 245 -8.00 28.50 13.04
C ASP A 245 -6.66 27.78 13.12
N LEU A 246 -6.14 27.38 11.96
CA LEU A 246 -4.85 26.73 11.85
C LEU A 246 -3.86 27.62 11.11
N VAL A 247 -2.77 27.97 11.78
CA VAL A 247 -1.60 28.56 11.15
C VAL A 247 -0.69 27.43 10.67
N SER A 248 -0.54 27.28 9.36
CA SER A 248 0.21 26.17 8.76
C SER A 248 1.71 26.20 9.04
N ALA A 249 2.30 27.39 9.17
CA ALA A 249 3.72 27.61 9.42
C ALA A 249 3.93 28.81 10.35
N PHE A 250 3.86 28.56 11.65
CA PHE A 250 4.18 29.52 12.70
C PHE A 250 5.68 29.40 13.03
N HIS A 251 6.47 30.39 12.62
CA HIS A 251 7.91 30.41 12.87
C HIS A 251 8.20 30.57 14.37
N GLU A 252 9.16 29.81 14.91
CA GLU A 252 9.38 29.74 16.36
C GLU A 252 9.76 31.09 17.00
N ASP A 253 10.44 31.96 16.26
CA ASP A 253 10.80 33.32 16.70
C ASP A 253 9.69 34.36 16.48
N SER A 254 8.60 34.01 15.79
CA SER A 254 7.48 34.94 15.58
C SER A 254 6.70 35.13 16.88
N ARG A 255 6.14 36.33 17.06
CA ARG A 255 5.31 36.64 18.23
C ARG A 255 3.85 36.30 17.96
N PHE A 256 3.11 35.98 19.02
CA PHE A 256 1.67 35.73 18.90
C PHE A 256 0.92 36.94 18.35
N ILE A 257 1.27 38.14 18.80
CA ILE A 257 0.61 39.39 18.37
C ILE A 257 0.75 39.61 16.85
N ASP A 258 1.88 39.26 16.25
CA ASP A 258 2.10 39.44 14.81
C ASP A 258 1.12 38.57 14.00
N HIS A 259 0.86 37.34 14.46
CA HIS A 259 -0.13 36.46 13.84
C HIS A 259 -1.57 36.90 14.14
N LEU A 260 -1.89 37.27 15.39
CA LEU A 260 -3.22 37.72 15.76
C LEU A 260 -3.64 38.99 15.00
N MET A 261 -2.70 39.91 14.77
CA MET A 261 -2.96 41.12 13.96
C MET A 261 -3.34 40.80 12.51
N VAL A 262 -2.73 39.77 11.93
CA VAL A 262 -3.07 39.33 10.56
C VAL A 262 -4.40 38.57 10.54
N MET A 263 -4.59 37.64 11.47
CA MET A 263 -5.79 36.80 11.54
C MET A 263 -7.06 37.60 11.83
N PHE A 264 -6.97 38.58 12.72
CA PHE A 264 -8.08 39.45 13.12
C PHE A 264 -8.00 40.85 12.50
N GLY A 265 -7.25 41.00 11.39
CA GLY A 265 -7.23 42.24 10.62
C GLY A 265 -8.57 42.52 9.94
N GLU A 266 -9.30 41.46 9.57
CA GLU A 266 -10.70 41.52 9.18
C GLU A 266 -11.55 40.80 10.25
N THR A 267 -12.71 41.36 10.58
CA THR A 267 -13.58 40.77 11.60
C THR A 267 -14.16 39.44 11.08
N PRO A 268 -13.95 38.32 11.81
CA PRO A 268 -14.52 37.04 11.41
C PRO A 268 -16.05 37.07 11.38
N SER A 269 -16.66 36.30 10.48
CA SER A 269 -18.13 36.28 10.31
C SER A 269 -18.89 35.77 11.54
N TRP A 270 -18.23 35.00 12.40
CA TRP A 270 -18.79 34.47 13.65
C TRP A 270 -18.67 35.47 14.82
N ASP A 271 -17.85 36.52 14.71
CA ASP A 271 -17.71 37.56 15.74
C ASP A 271 -18.78 38.64 15.56
N LEU A 272 -20.03 38.27 15.89
CA LEU A 272 -21.20 39.16 15.75
C LEU A 272 -21.10 40.43 16.61
N GLU A 273 -20.35 40.37 17.71
CA GLU A 273 -20.15 41.47 18.65
C GLU A 273 -18.92 42.33 18.31
N GLN A 274 -18.13 41.94 17.29
CA GLN A 274 -16.91 42.62 16.84
C GLN A 274 -15.90 42.86 17.99
N LYS A 275 -15.78 41.87 18.88
CA LYS A 275 -14.96 41.97 20.10
C LYS A 275 -13.60 41.29 19.98
N TYR A 276 -13.38 40.49 18.94
CA TYR A 276 -12.10 39.82 18.67
C TYR A 276 -11.14 40.74 17.92
N PHE A 277 -10.62 41.76 18.61
CA PHE A 277 -9.56 42.63 18.09
C PHE A 277 -8.24 42.39 18.84
N PRO A 278 -7.07 42.44 18.16
CA PRO A 278 -5.79 41.96 18.69
C PRO A 278 -5.41 42.46 20.10
N ASP A 279 -5.72 43.72 20.41
CA ASP A 279 -5.35 44.35 21.70
C ASP A 279 -6.14 43.82 22.92
N ASN A 280 -7.28 43.17 22.70
CA ASN A 280 -8.16 42.66 23.76
C ASN A 280 -8.20 41.12 23.79
N LEU A 281 -7.40 40.48 22.94
CA LEU A 281 -7.24 39.03 22.92
C LEU A 281 -6.23 38.59 23.98
N GLU A 282 -6.63 37.61 24.77
CA GLU A 282 -5.79 36.89 25.70
C GLU A 282 -5.57 35.47 25.17
N VAL A 283 -4.32 35.02 25.22
CA VAL A 283 -3.88 33.71 24.73
C VAL A 283 -3.56 32.82 25.91
N TYR A 284 -3.99 31.57 25.88
CA TYR A 284 -3.75 30.58 26.93
C TYR A 284 -3.32 29.24 26.37
N PHE A 285 -2.62 28.46 27.19
CA PHE A 285 -2.56 27.02 27.02
C PHE A 285 -3.00 26.29 28.29
N GLU A 286 -3.42 25.04 28.12
CA GLU A 286 -3.91 24.19 29.21
C GLU A 286 -2.88 23.13 29.59
N ASP A 287 -2.64 23.00 30.89
CA ASP A 287 -1.92 21.90 31.50
C ASP A 287 -2.95 20.88 31.97
N GLU A 288 -3.24 19.91 31.11
CA GLU A 288 -4.32 18.93 31.34
C GLU A 288 -4.08 18.06 32.57
N ASP A 289 -2.83 17.72 32.89
CA ASP A 289 -2.49 16.89 34.06
C ASP A 289 -2.92 17.56 35.37
N ARG A 290 -2.86 18.89 35.42
CA ARG A 290 -3.18 19.68 36.62
C ARG A 290 -4.51 20.43 36.53
N ALA A 291 -5.15 20.40 35.36
CA ALA A 291 -6.30 21.25 35.02
C ALA A 291 -6.02 22.74 35.32
N GLU A 292 -4.80 23.21 35.00
CA GLU A 292 -4.36 24.59 35.19
C GLU A 292 -4.23 25.29 33.83
N LEU A 293 -4.50 26.61 33.78
CA LEU A 293 -4.33 27.43 32.59
C LEU A 293 -3.15 28.38 32.76
N TYR A 294 -2.45 28.63 31.65
CA TYR A 294 -1.31 29.54 31.61
C TYR A 294 -1.57 30.63 30.56
N CYS A 295 -1.64 31.88 31.03
CA CYS A 295 -1.77 33.06 30.19
C CYS A 295 -0.43 33.39 29.53
N VAL A 296 -0.46 33.45 28.20
CA VAL A 296 0.68 33.75 27.32
C VAL A 296 0.61 35.22 26.92
N PRO A 297 1.61 36.04 27.25
CA PRO A 297 1.69 37.40 26.73
C PRO A 297 1.72 37.38 25.19
N PRO A 298 0.88 38.16 24.49
CA PRO A 298 0.89 38.21 23.02
C PRO A 298 2.24 38.66 22.43
N SER A 299 3.07 39.35 23.22
CA SER A 299 4.43 39.74 22.86
C SER A 299 5.45 38.60 22.88
N SER A 300 5.13 37.46 23.50
CA SER A 300 6.00 36.30 23.57
C SER A 300 6.15 35.63 22.19
N THR A 301 7.28 34.98 22.00
CA THR A 301 7.54 34.13 20.83
C THR A 301 6.97 32.74 21.05
N LEU A 302 6.71 32.00 19.95
CA LEU A 302 6.26 30.61 20.06
C LEU A 302 7.31 29.76 20.81
N LEU A 303 8.60 29.91 20.51
CA LEU A 303 9.67 29.15 21.15
C LEU A 303 9.67 29.28 22.68
N GLN A 304 9.51 30.50 23.20
CA GLN A 304 9.45 30.76 24.64
C GLN A 304 8.33 29.95 25.32
N VAL A 305 7.17 29.84 24.67
CA VAL A 305 6.03 29.10 25.21
C VAL A 305 6.24 27.60 25.08
N LEU A 306 6.77 27.12 23.95
CA LEU A 306 7.09 25.70 23.74
C LEU A 306 8.17 25.18 24.71
N GLN A 307 9.04 26.06 25.19
CA GLN A 307 10.06 25.77 26.20
C GLN A 307 9.53 25.75 27.64
N HIS A 308 8.27 26.16 27.85
CA HIS A 308 7.72 26.23 29.20
C HIS A 308 7.63 24.82 29.82
N PRO A 309 8.03 24.62 31.10
CA PRO A 309 8.08 23.30 31.72
C PRO A 309 6.75 22.55 31.79
N ARG A 310 5.63 23.27 31.68
CA ARG A 310 4.27 22.73 31.70
C ARG A 310 3.59 22.74 30.33
N PHE A 311 4.30 23.13 29.27
CA PHE A 311 3.77 23.04 27.91
C PHE A 311 4.17 21.71 27.30
N PHE A 312 3.19 21.02 26.72
CA PHE A 312 3.37 19.73 26.08
C PHE A 312 2.71 19.75 24.70
N VAL A 313 3.50 19.54 23.65
CA VAL A 313 2.99 19.50 22.28
C VAL A 313 2.35 18.14 22.02
N LYS A 314 1.06 18.14 21.68
CA LYS A 314 0.32 16.94 21.27
C LYS A 314 0.25 16.86 19.76
N ALA A 315 0.35 15.64 19.20
CA ALA A 315 0.25 15.40 17.75
C ALA A 315 1.07 16.37 16.88
N LEU A 316 2.23 16.82 17.39
CA LEU A 316 3.13 17.80 16.75
C LEU A 316 2.47 19.13 16.35
N THR A 317 1.35 19.47 17.00
CA THR A 317 0.55 20.67 16.71
C THR A 317 0.30 21.41 18.03
N PRO A 318 1.09 22.45 18.35
CA PRO A 318 0.83 23.28 19.52
C PRO A 318 -0.56 23.91 19.43
N THR A 319 -1.30 23.85 20.53
CA THR A 319 -2.68 24.34 20.61
C THR A 319 -2.78 25.44 21.65
N PHE A 320 -3.45 26.53 21.30
CA PHE A 320 -3.68 27.68 22.17
C PHE A 320 -5.15 28.06 22.18
N LEU A 321 -5.66 28.42 23.35
CA LEU A 321 -6.99 28.99 23.54
C LEU A 321 -6.89 30.51 23.40
N VAL A 322 -7.81 31.11 22.66
CA VAL A 322 -7.89 32.56 22.47
C VAL A 322 -9.27 33.05 22.84
N CYS A 323 -9.33 33.99 23.77
CA CYS A 323 -10.58 34.62 24.21
C CYS A 323 -10.39 36.11 24.42
N VAL A 324 -11.51 36.83 24.51
CA VAL A 324 -11.52 38.26 24.77
C VAL A 324 -11.47 38.50 26.27
N GLY A 325 -10.41 39.10 26.80
CA GLY A 325 -10.16 39.14 28.25
C GLY A 325 -11.24 39.87 29.05
N SER A 326 -11.80 40.92 28.47
CA SER A 326 -12.89 41.69 29.09
C SER A 326 -14.28 41.03 29.01
N SER A 327 -14.43 39.93 28.25
CA SER A 327 -15.74 39.33 27.95
C SER A 327 -16.33 38.57 29.14
N GLY A 328 -17.66 38.51 29.18
CA GLY A 328 -18.39 37.69 30.16
C GLY A 328 -18.05 36.20 30.02
N PHE A 329 -17.82 35.74 28.79
CA PHE A 329 -17.40 34.37 28.51
C PHE A 329 -16.04 34.06 29.12
N CYS A 330 -15.00 34.89 28.89
CA CYS A 330 -13.66 34.64 29.43
C CYS A 330 -13.70 34.50 30.96
N ARG A 331 -14.37 35.44 31.65
CA ARG A 331 -14.54 35.38 33.11
C ARG A 331 -15.23 34.10 33.58
N ASN A 332 -16.24 33.63 32.85
CA ASN A 332 -16.94 32.38 33.18
C ASN A 332 -16.10 31.14 32.86
N TYR A 333 -15.37 31.14 31.75
CA TYR A 333 -14.53 30.04 31.31
C TYR A 333 -13.34 29.80 32.24
N LEU A 334 -12.74 30.89 32.75
CA LEU A 334 -11.67 30.84 33.73
C LEU A 334 -12.17 30.58 35.17
N ARG A 335 -13.48 30.65 35.42
CA ARG A 335 -14.04 30.52 36.77
C ARG A 335 -13.77 29.14 37.35
N GLY A 336 -13.06 29.10 38.48
CA GLY A 336 -12.70 27.85 39.17
C GLY A 336 -11.46 27.15 38.62
N LYS A 337 -10.86 27.66 37.54
CA LYS A 337 -9.54 27.22 37.05
C LYS A 337 -8.44 28.06 37.71
N LYS A 338 -7.30 27.43 38.01
CA LYS A 338 -6.09 28.17 38.40
C LYS A 338 -5.42 28.72 37.15
N VAL A 339 -5.25 30.03 37.11
CA VAL A 339 -4.63 30.72 35.99
C VAL A 339 -3.28 31.29 36.43
N HIS A 340 -2.22 30.89 35.74
CA HIS A 340 -0.86 31.37 35.94
C HIS A 340 -0.46 32.27 34.77
N GLN A 341 0.56 33.11 34.95
CA GLN A 341 1.13 33.91 33.88
C GLN A 341 2.49 33.34 33.48
N VAL A 342 2.69 33.10 32.18
CA VAL A 342 4.00 32.71 31.64
C VAL A 342 4.94 33.91 31.78
N LYS A 343 6.13 33.66 32.31
CA LYS A 343 7.16 34.69 32.52
C LYS A 343 7.99 34.95 31.26
#